data_AF-A0A6M4IY42-F1
#
_entry.id   AF-A0A6M4IY42-F1
#
_cell.length_a   1.000
_cell.length_b   1.000
_cell.length_c   1.000
_cell.angle_alpha   90.00
_cell.angle_beta   90.00
_cell.angle_gamma   90.00
#
_symmetry.space_group_name_H-M   'P 1'
#
loop_
_entity.id
_entity.type
_entity.pdbx_description
1 polymer ?
#
loop_
_entity_poly.entity_id
_entity_poly.type
_entity_poly.pdbx_seq_one_letter_code
_entity_poly.pdbx_strand_id
1 'polypeptide(L)'
;MIRPAQWILALGLVAAAPRALIAQTALLDPRVSSYAGCYTVSRVRWSAGVDAARVSKAQTPPSTFRLDTLTVAARGGTGSVVIPTNLVASTRTLTAWQPLPNDSVRVVWSTGFVGVVLRLGARGDTLAGHATTFHDDISTDDPPNPSAEIIAIRVR
;
A
#
# COMPACT_ATOMS: atom_id res chain seq x y z
N MET A 1 51.40 -60.22 36.68
CA MET A 1 50.90 -58.89 37.13
C MET A 1 51.04 -57.93 35.95
N ILE A 2 49.97 -57.72 35.18
CA ILE A 2 49.97 -56.93 33.93
C ILE A 2 48.95 -55.80 34.13
N ARG A 3 49.38 -54.55 34.01
CA ARG A 3 48.49 -53.36 34.08
C ARG A 3 48.00 -53.02 32.67
N PRO A 4 46.69 -52.81 32.44
CA PRO A 4 46.22 -52.32 31.16
C PRO A 4 46.32 -50.79 31.09
N ALA A 5 46.83 -50.30 29.96
CA ALA A 5 46.96 -48.89 29.63
C ALA A 5 45.61 -48.31 29.18
N GLN A 6 45.14 -47.27 29.86
CA GLN A 6 43.97 -46.49 29.48
C GLN A 6 44.36 -45.46 28.41
N TRP A 7 43.86 -45.65 27.19
CA TRP A 7 43.92 -44.64 26.13
C TRP A 7 42.68 -43.75 26.21
N ILE A 8 42.88 -42.48 26.55
CA ILE A 8 41.84 -41.46 26.51
C ILE A 8 41.77 -40.95 25.07
N LEU A 9 40.73 -41.35 24.34
CA LEU A 9 40.34 -40.75 23.06
C LEU A 9 39.61 -39.43 23.34
N ALA A 10 40.28 -38.31 23.12
CA ALA A 10 39.66 -36.99 23.16
C ALA A 10 38.84 -36.79 21.87
N LEU A 11 37.51 -36.94 21.97
CA LEU A 11 36.58 -36.52 20.93
C LEU A 11 36.54 -34.99 20.89
N GLY A 12 37.18 -34.39 19.87
CA GLY A 12 37.03 -32.98 19.56
C GLY A 12 35.63 -32.68 19.04
N LEU A 13 34.79 -32.09 19.89
CA LEU A 13 33.48 -31.57 19.50
C LEU A 13 33.68 -30.30 18.66
N VAL A 14 33.66 -30.44 17.34
CA VAL A 14 33.62 -29.29 16.42
C VAL A 14 32.24 -28.65 16.55
N ALA A 15 32.15 -27.57 17.32
CA ALA A 15 30.96 -26.75 17.44
C ALA A 15 30.65 -26.14 16.07
N ALA A 16 29.69 -26.72 15.35
CA ALA A 16 29.11 -26.15 14.16
C ALA A 16 28.41 -24.84 14.57
N ALA A 17 29.08 -23.70 14.37
CA ALA A 17 28.50 -22.39 14.61
C ALA A 17 27.18 -22.30 13.82
N PRO A 18 26.07 -21.91 14.46
CA PRO A 18 24.80 -21.75 13.78
C PRO A 18 24.99 -20.68 12.73
N ARG A 19 24.92 -21.07 11.45
CA ARG A 19 24.92 -20.14 10.32
C ARG A 19 23.71 -19.24 10.47
N ALA A 20 23.96 -18.09 11.08
CA ALA A 20 23.31 -16.82 10.91
C ALA A 20 21.97 -16.92 10.16
N LEU A 21 20.89 -17.04 10.93
CA LEU A 21 19.60 -16.47 10.58
C LEU A 21 19.80 -14.95 10.44
N ILE A 22 20.46 -14.53 9.36
CA ILE A 22 20.31 -13.16 8.87
C ILE A 22 18.89 -13.16 8.33
N ALA A 23 17.94 -12.89 9.22
CA ALA A 23 16.63 -12.44 8.85
C ALA A 23 16.88 -11.28 7.89
N GLN A 24 16.64 -11.51 6.60
CA GLN A 24 16.64 -10.45 5.61
C GLN A 24 15.43 -9.59 5.98
N THR A 25 15.65 -8.66 6.91
CA THR A 25 14.83 -7.47 7.03
C THR A 25 15.10 -6.75 5.73
N ALA A 26 14.33 -7.08 4.70
CA ALA A 26 14.23 -6.23 3.52
C ALA A 26 13.95 -4.85 4.11
N LEU A 27 14.94 -3.95 3.98
CA LEU A 27 14.83 -2.62 4.54
C LEU A 27 13.62 -2.00 3.87
N LEU A 28 12.54 -1.90 4.63
CA LEU A 28 11.32 -1.25 4.19
C LEU A 28 11.74 0.17 3.78
N ASP A 29 11.32 0.61 2.60
CA ASP A 29 11.53 2.00 2.18
C ASP A 29 11.04 2.90 3.33
N PRO A 30 11.90 3.77 3.91
CA PRO A 30 11.50 4.63 5.03
C PRO A 30 10.28 5.51 4.74
N ARG A 31 9.99 5.76 3.46
CA ARG A 31 8.78 6.46 3.03
C ARG A 31 7.53 5.60 3.22
N VAL A 32 7.64 4.27 3.11
CA VAL A 32 6.52 3.37 3.35
C VAL A 32 6.13 3.42 4.82
N SER A 33 7.09 3.37 5.74
CA SER A 33 6.79 3.48 7.18
C SER A 33 6.28 4.87 7.57
N SER A 34 6.76 5.95 6.94
CA SER A 34 6.30 7.31 7.26
C SER A 34 4.84 7.58 6.85
N TYR A 35 4.34 6.92 5.80
CA TYR A 35 2.94 7.05 5.37
C TYR A 35 2.01 5.98 5.93
N ALA A 36 2.51 4.83 6.37
CA ALA A 36 1.66 3.75 6.87
C ALA A 36 0.80 4.21 8.06
N GLY A 37 -0.48 3.81 8.08
CA GLY A 37 -1.43 4.13 9.15
C GLY A 37 -2.88 4.25 8.68
N CYS A 38 -3.78 4.53 9.62
CA CYS A 38 -5.20 4.74 9.36
C CYS A 38 -5.48 6.22 9.06
N TYR A 39 -6.32 6.49 8.07
CA TYR A 39 -6.69 7.83 7.64
C TYR A 39 -8.21 7.96 7.49
N THR A 40 -8.75 9.08 7.93
CA THR A 40 -10.14 9.49 7.68
C THR A 40 -10.17 10.61 6.66
N VAL A 41 -10.97 10.44 5.61
CA VAL A 41 -11.23 11.47 4.60
C VAL A 41 -12.14 12.52 5.22
N SER A 42 -11.60 13.72 5.38
CA SER A 42 -12.31 14.87 5.98
C SER A 42 -13.05 15.72 4.94
N ARG A 43 -12.56 15.72 3.69
CA ARG A 43 -13.13 16.53 2.61
C ARG A 43 -12.93 15.86 1.27
N VAL A 44 -13.99 15.85 0.45
CA VAL A 44 -13.95 15.52 -0.97
C VAL A 44 -14.71 16.61 -1.72
N ARG A 45 -14.08 17.25 -2.70
CA ARG A 45 -14.70 18.27 -3.54
C ARG A 45 -14.51 17.93 -5.00
N TRP A 46 -15.54 17.34 -5.61
CA TRP A 46 -15.56 17.07 -7.05
C TRP A 46 -15.50 18.36 -7.86
N SER A 47 -14.81 18.31 -9.01
CA SER A 47 -14.76 19.40 -9.97
C SER A 47 -16.16 19.74 -10.49
N ALA A 48 -16.39 21.00 -10.84
CA ALA A 48 -17.68 21.46 -11.36
C ALA A 48 -18.13 20.65 -12.59
N GLY A 49 -19.43 20.42 -12.71
CA GLY A 49 -20.02 19.64 -13.81
C GLY A 49 -19.99 18.13 -13.64
N VAL A 50 -19.31 17.60 -12.60
CA VAL A 50 -19.44 16.20 -12.21
C VAL A 50 -20.70 16.05 -11.38
N ASP A 51 -21.70 15.37 -11.94
CA ASP A 51 -22.84 14.90 -11.18
C ASP A 51 -22.35 13.81 -10.21
N ALA A 52 -22.24 14.15 -8.92
CA ALA A 52 -21.79 13.22 -7.89
C ALA A 52 -22.67 11.95 -7.84
N ALA A 53 -23.92 12.01 -8.30
CA ALA A 53 -24.79 10.84 -8.40
C ALA A 53 -24.35 9.85 -9.49
N ARG A 54 -23.54 10.29 -10.47
CA ARG A 54 -22.98 9.44 -11.53
C ARG A 54 -21.66 8.79 -11.15
N VAL A 55 -21.00 9.23 -10.09
CA VAL A 55 -19.77 8.62 -9.61
C VAL A 55 -20.14 7.34 -8.86
N SER A 56 -19.72 6.19 -9.40
CA SER A 56 -20.00 4.90 -8.76
C SER A 56 -19.32 4.79 -7.39
N LYS A 57 -19.80 3.86 -6.54
CA LYS A 57 -19.15 3.57 -5.25
C LYS A 57 -17.67 3.18 -5.41
N ALA A 58 -17.31 2.52 -6.51
CA ALA A 58 -15.92 2.14 -6.80
C ALA A 58 -15.02 3.33 -7.17
N GLN A 59 -15.62 4.43 -7.66
CA GLN A 59 -14.95 5.66 -8.04
C GLN A 59 -14.97 6.72 -6.93
N THR A 60 -15.71 6.47 -5.85
CA THR A 60 -15.78 7.34 -4.69
C THR A 60 -14.72 6.94 -3.65
N PRO A 61 -13.91 7.89 -3.14
CA PRO A 61 -13.01 7.58 -2.05
C PRO A 61 -13.74 7.13 -0.78
N PRO A 62 -13.24 6.09 -0.09
CA PRO A 62 -13.84 5.62 1.15
C PRO A 62 -13.68 6.69 2.24
N SER A 63 -14.60 6.73 3.20
CA SER A 63 -14.52 7.64 4.35
C SER A 63 -13.29 7.39 5.23
N THR A 64 -12.80 6.14 5.25
CA THR A 64 -11.59 5.75 5.98
C THR A 64 -10.82 4.71 5.17
N PHE A 65 -9.49 4.76 5.24
CA PHE A 65 -8.63 3.74 4.66
C PHE A 65 -7.35 3.57 5.50
N ARG A 66 -6.73 2.38 5.43
CA ARG A 66 -5.42 2.09 6.04
C ARG A 66 -4.37 1.91 4.95
N LEU A 67 -3.28 2.65 5.04
CA LEU A 67 -2.05 2.39 4.30
C LEU A 67 -1.24 1.37 5.10
N ASP A 68 -1.13 0.14 4.59
CA ASP A 68 -0.39 -0.95 5.23
C ASP A 68 1.03 -1.05 4.65
N THR A 69 1.93 -1.79 5.31
CA THR A 69 3.30 -2.03 4.84
C THR A 69 3.45 -3.35 4.10
N LEU A 70 2.42 -4.20 4.07
CA LEU A 70 2.44 -5.46 3.32
C LEU A 70 2.62 -5.22 1.82
N THR A 71 3.63 -5.85 1.22
CA THR A 71 3.95 -5.72 -0.21
C THR A 71 2.97 -6.53 -1.08
N VAL A 72 2.53 -5.92 -2.19
CA VAL A 72 1.70 -6.56 -3.22
C VAL A 72 2.21 -6.26 -4.63
N ALA A 73 1.87 -7.14 -5.57
CA ALA A 73 2.02 -6.84 -6.97
C ALA A 73 1.05 -5.70 -7.37
N ALA A 74 1.58 -4.66 -8.01
CA ALA A 74 0.81 -3.53 -8.48
C ALA A 74 0.97 -3.39 -9.99
N ARG A 75 0.05 -2.67 -10.65
CA ARG A 75 0.16 -2.39 -12.08
C ARG A 75 1.42 -1.55 -12.33
N GLY A 76 2.43 -2.13 -12.97
CA GLY A 76 3.70 -1.47 -13.28
C GLY A 76 4.79 -1.61 -12.21
N GLY A 77 4.66 -2.51 -11.22
CA GLY A 77 5.74 -2.77 -10.26
C GLY A 77 5.27 -3.40 -8.95
N THR A 78 5.93 -3.05 -7.85
CA THR A 78 5.54 -3.41 -6.49
C THR A 78 4.91 -2.21 -5.78
N GLY A 79 3.95 -2.49 -4.91
CA GLY A 79 3.34 -1.51 -4.02
C GLY A 79 3.04 -2.13 -2.67
N SER A 80 2.28 -1.41 -1.86
CA SER A 80 1.84 -1.85 -0.54
C SER A 80 0.31 -1.89 -0.46
N VAL A 81 -0.24 -2.71 0.44
CA VAL A 81 -1.70 -2.90 0.58
C VAL A 81 -2.37 -1.62 1.09
N VAL A 82 -3.50 -1.24 0.47
CA VAL A 82 -4.46 -0.29 1.07
C VAL A 82 -5.74 -1.02 1.46
N ILE A 83 -6.27 -0.72 2.65
CA ILE A 83 -7.47 -1.36 3.18
C ILE A 83 -8.57 -0.29 3.37
N PRO A 84 -9.50 -0.14 2.42
CA PRO A 84 -10.59 0.81 2.52
C PRO A 84 -11.79 0.24 3.32
N THR A 85 -12.55 1.09 4.01
CA THR A 85 -13.72 0.65 4.79
C THR A 85 -14.90 0.15 3.95
N ASN A 86 -15.05 0.64 2.71
CA ASN A 86 -16.18 0.33 1.85
C ASN A 86 -15.70 -0.15 0.47
N LEU A 87 -14.92 -1.23 0.45
CA LEU A 87 -14.45 -1.83 -0.81
C LEU A 87 -15.61 -2.41 -1.60
N VAL A 88 -15.74 -2.03 -2.88
CA VAL A 88 -16.67 -2.69 -3.79
C VAL A 88 -16.06 -4.03 -4.21
N ALA A 89 -16.66 -5.13 -3.75
CA ALA A 89 -16.18 -6.47 -4.04
C ALA A 89 -16.23 -6.77 -5.55
N SER A 90 -15.13 -7.31 -6.08
CA SER A 90 -14.98 -7.79 -7.46
C SER A 90 -13.93 -8.90 -7.50
N THR A 91 -14.03 -9.80 -8.47
CA THR A 91 -12.99 -10.82 -8.73
C THR A 91 -11.67 -10.23 -9.22
N ARG A 92 -11.69 -8.97 -9.69
CA ARG A 92 -10.52 -8.22 -10.17
C ARG A 92 -10.18 -7.02 -9.30
N THR A 93 -10.51 -7.11 -8.01
CA THR A 93 -10.27 -6.01 -7.08
C THR A 93 -8.78 -5.72 -6.96
N LEU A 94 -8.38 -4.48 -7.24
CA LEU A 94 -7.03 -3.99 -7.01
C LEU A 94 -7.09 -2.98 -5.87
N THR A 95 -6.25 -3.16 -4.85
CA THR A 95 -6.04 -2.18 -3.79
C THR A 95 -4.54 -2.08 -3.53
N ALA A 96 -3.94 -0.95 -3.89
CA ALA A 96 -2.51 -0.75 -3.69
C ALA A 96 -2.18 0.73 -3.47
N TRP A 97 -1.06 0.98 -2.80
CA TRP A 97 -0.46 2.29 -2.73
C TRP A 97 1.06 2.19 -2.92
N GLN A 98 1.69 3.32 -3.25
CA GLN A 98 3.14 3.41 -3.37
C GLN A 98 3.61 4.82 -3.05
N PRO A 99 4.77 4.99 -2.39
CA PRO A 99 5.39 6.30 -2.26
C PRO A 99 5.77 6.82 -3.65
N LEU A 100 5.64 8.14 -3.82
CA LEU A 100 6.08 8.89 -4.98
C LEU A 100 7.23 9.83 -4.55
N PRO A 101 7.95 10.46 -5.49
CA PRO A 101 8.83 11.58 -5.19
C PRO A 101 8.09 12.75 -4.52
N ASN A 102 8.83 13.69 -3.92
CA ASN A 102 8.32 14.95 -3.37
C ASN A 102 7.25 14.75 -2.27
N ASP A 103 7.53 13.87 -1.32
CA ASP A 103 6.68 13.58 -0.17
C ASP A 103 5.22 13.27 -0.50
N SER A 104 5.01 12.53 -1.59
CA SER A 104 3.67 12.16 -2.05
C SER A 104 3.46 10.66 -2.08
N VAL A 105 2.18 10.27 -2.10
CA VAL A 105 1.73 8.89 -2.18
C VAL A 105 0.69 8.75 -3.28
N ARG A 106 0.82 7.66 -4.05
CA ARG A 106 -0.23 7.23 -4.98
C ARG A 106 -1.04 6.13 -4.30
N VAL A 107 -2.35 6.30 -4.22
CA VAL A 107 -3.27 5.28 -3.67
C VAL A 107 -4.26 4.90 -4.76
N VAL A 108 -4.55 3.60 -4.89
CA VAL A 108 -5.46 3.07 -5.90
C VAL A 108 -6.37 2.04 -5.29
N TRP A 109 -7.66 2.14 -5.61
CA TRP A 109 -8.57 1.01 -5.53
C TRP A 109 -9.45 0.94 -6.77
N SER A 110 -9.78 -0.27 -7.19
CA SER A 110 -10.52 -0.53 -8.42
C SER A 110 -11.22 -1.89 -8.39
N THR A 111 -12.32 -2.00 -9.13
CA THR A 111 -13.01 -3.27 -9.42
C THR A 111 -12.40 -4.04 -10.59
N GLY A 112 -11.33 -3.52 -11.20
CA GLY A 112 -10.69 -4.02 -12.42
C GLY A 112 -11.15 -3.30 -13.70
N PHE A 113 -12.33 -2.67 -13.66
CA PHE A 113 -12.91 -1.91 -14.78
C PHE A 113 -12.96 -0.43 -14.46
N VAL A 114 -13.52 -0.08 -13.30
CA VAL A 114 -13.61 1.29 -12.81
C VAL A 114 -12.87 1.43 -11.49
N GLY A 115 -12.45 2.64 -11.16
CA GLY A 115 -11.79 2.90 -9.89
C GLY A 115 -11.42 4.35 -9.72
N VAL A 116 -10.57 4.60 -8.75
CA VAL A 116 -10.04 5.93 -8.47
C VAL A 116 -8.57 5.84 -8.07
N VAL A 117 -7.81 6.81 -8.54
CA VAL A 117 -6.41 7.01 -8.23
C VAL A 117 -6.28 8.31 -7.46
N LEU A 118 -5.65 8.24 -6.29
CA LEU A 118 -5.33 9.41 -5.49
C LEU A 118 -3.84 9.70 -5.63
N ARG A 119 -3.51 10.99 -5.73
CA ARG A 119 -2.15 11.50 -5.58
C ARG A 119 -2.17 12.52 -4.45
N LEU A 120 -1.57 12.16 -3.32
CA LEU A 120 -1.66 12.92 -2.09
C LEU A 120 -0.26 13.32 -1.63
N GLY A 121 -0.02 14.60 -1.40
CA GLY A 121 1.16 15.10 -0.68
C GLY A 121 0.95 14.96 0.82
N ALA A 122 2.02 14.61 1.53
CA ALA A 122 2.02 14.49 2.98
C ALA A 122 2.48 15.78 3.65
N ARG A 123 1.78 16.17 4.72
CA ARG A 123 2.15 17.26 5.61
C ARG A 123 1.76 16.91 7.03
N GLY A 124 2.71 16.37 7.80
CA GLY A 124 2.46 15.85 9.14
C GLY A 124 1.43 14.71 9.11
N ASP A 125 0.35 14.88 9.87
CA ASP A 125 -0.76 13.90 9.93
C ASP A 125 -1.77 14.04 8.77
N THR A 126 -1.53 14.94 7.82
CA THR A 126 -2.45 15.20 6.69
C THR A 126 -1.90 14.67 5.38
N LEU A 127 -2.77 14.02 4.60
CA LEU A 127 -2.58 13.71 3.19
C LEU A 127 -3.56 14.54 2.37
N ALA A 128 -3.08 15.36 1.45
CA ALA A 128 -3.94 16.22 0.63
C ALA A 128 -3.52 16.20 -0.84
N GLY A 129 -4.50 16.28 -1.75
CA GLY A 129 -4.22 16.33 -3.19
C GLY A 129 -5.46 16.05 -4.01
N HIS A 130 -5.31 15.21 -5.03
CA HIS A 130 -6.36 14.96 -6.01
C HIS A 130 -6.72 13.48 -6.11
N ALA A 131 -8.01 13.22 -6.26
CA ALA A 131 -8.56 11.95 -6.72
C ALA A 131 -8.96 12.09 -8.19
N THR A 132 -8.66 11.10 -9.01
CA THR A 132 -9.08 11.03 -10.41
C THR A 132 -9.72 9.68 -10.64
N THR A 133 -10.95 9.68 -11.14
CA THR A 133 -11.63 8.43 -11.50
C THR A 133 -11.04 7.86 -12.77
N PHE A 134 -11.26 6.58 -13.00
CA PHE A 134 -11.01 5.99 -14.31
C PHE A 134 -12.04 4.90 -14.60
N HIS A 135 -12.10 4.56 -15.87
CA HIS A 135 -12.78 3.41 -16.45
C HIS A 135 -11.86 2.81 -17.52
N ASP A 136 -11.99 1.52 -17.81
CA ASP A 136 -11.13 0.81 -18.75
C ASP A 136 -11.63 0.88 -20.21
N ASP A 137 -12.84 1.40 -20.41
CA ASP A 137 -13.44 1.66 -21.73
C ASP A 137 -13.28 3.12 -22.16
N ILE A 138 -12.09 3.52 -22.59
CA ILE A 138 -11.85 4.91 -23.02
C ILE A 138 -12.27 5.06 -24.49
N SER A 139 -13.42 5.69 -24.73
CA SER A 139 -13.76 6.20 -26.05
C SER A 139 -13.07 7.55 -26.29
N THR A 140 -12.66 7.84 -27.53
CA THR A 140 -12.05 9.14 -27.89
C THR A 140 -13.01 10.32 -27.68
N ASP A 141 -14.32 10.06 -27.63
CA ASP A 141 -15.36 11.06 -27.44
C ASP A 141 -15.81 11.20 -25.98
N ASP A 142 -15.20 10.45 -25.05
CA ASP A 142 -15.56 10.53 -23.64
C ASP A 142 -15.14 11.88 -23.02
N PRO A 143 -15.95 12.45 -22.11
CA PRO A 143 -15.53 13.60 -21.34
C PRO A 143 -14.30 13.27 -20.47
N PRO A 144 -13.50 14.28 -20.07
CA PRO A 144 -12.41 14.06 -19.14
C PRO A 144 -12.86 13.36 -17.86
N ASN A 145 -12.03 12.44 -17.37
CA ASN A 145 -12.31 11.72 -16.13
C ASN A 145 -12.59 12.69 -14.97
N PRO A 146 -13.71 12.51 -14.24
CA PRO A 146 -13.99 13.25 -13.02
C PRO A 146 -12.80 13.30 -12.06
N SER A 147 -12.62 14.46 -11.44
CA SER A 147 -11.58 14.66 -10.42
C SER A 147 -12.14 15.35 -9.19
N ALA A 148 -11.50 15.12 -8.04
CA ALA A 148 -11.84 15.76 -6.78
C ALA A 148 -10.59 16.22 -6.05
N GLU A 149 -10.69 17.33 -5.33
CA GLU A 149 -9.77 17.65 -4.25
C GLU A 149 -10.11 16.78 -3.04
N ILE A 150 -9.09 16.23 -2.38
CA ILE A 150 -9.25 15.35 -1.24
C ILE A 150 -8.29 15.71 -0.11
N ILE A 151 -8.80 15.65 1.12
CA ILE A 151 -8.02 15.79 2.35
C ILE A 151 -8.32 14.61 3.27
N ALA A 152 -7.29 13.88 3.66
CA ALA A 152 -7.35 12.79 4.62
C ALA A 152 -6.44 13.08 5.82
N ILE A 153 -6.91 12.74 7.02
CA ILE A 153 -6.24 13.02 8.30
C ILE A 153 -5.96 11.70 8.99
N ARG A 154 -4.73 11.52 9.47
CA ARG A 154 -4.30 10.33 10.21
C ARG A 154 -5.09 10.20 11.51
N VAL A 155 -5.60 9.00 11.77
CA VAL A 155 -6.23 8.63 13.04
C VAL A 155 -5.13 8.23 14.03
N ARG A 156 -5.19 8.76 15.25
CA ARG A 156 -4.26 8.43 16.35
C ARG A 156 -4.83 7.35 17.25
#